data_AF-A0A2H9RS59-F1
#
_entry.id   AF-A0A2H9RS59-F1
#
_cell.length_a   1.000
_cell.length_b   1.000
_cell.length_c   1.000
_cell.angle_alpha   90.00
_cell.angle_beta   90.00
_cell.angle_gamma   90.00
#
_symmetry.space_group_name_H-M   'P 1'
#
loop_
_entity.id
_entity.type
_entity.pdbx_description
1 polymer ?
#
loop_
_entity_poly.entity_id
_entity_poly.type
_entity_poly.pdbx_seq_one_letter_code
_entity_poly.pdbx_strand_id
1 'polypeptide(L)'
;MKKNKIQNIAIGIIAVAIIVLIISYNYSTEQTKQKGLKFGNELAQIQQDVAALQTKFYSEKTKLDEGDITKEELLKYYDEHIQKFEEIISRYDKLTPPELFQSSVDLFKISAETQLKSDIEFISWITTGDEAAKIRSDTQIQEAYEYENLGLMEFQSAKTGIKNYDEPEKFLAPDNTIKQKVIQISENMKSKCDVEYKNESGEFNSDQTEIEWFNCFNEAEKWKKDHLP
;
A
#
# COMPACT_ATOMS: atom_id res chain seq x y z
N MET A 1 12.71 8.71 -30.39
CA MET A 1 12.56 9.69 -29.29
C MET A 1 12.22 8.93 -28.01
N LYS A 2 13.09 9.00 -27.00
CA LYS A 2 12.96 8.37 -25.68
C LYS A 2 11.81 9.03 -24.88
N LYS A 3 10.86 8.22 -24.40
CA LYS A 3 9.77 8.56 -23.46
C LYS A 3 9.48 7.26 -22.71
N ASN A 4 9.45 7.11 -21.38
CA ASN A 4 9.56 8.00 -20.23
C ASN A 4 10.26 7.18 -19.13
N LYS A 5 11.47 7.55 -18.72
CA LYS A 5 12.23 6.87 -17.64
C LYS A 5 12.14 7.62 -16.29
N ILE A 6 11.14 8.50 -16.12
CA ILE A 6 11.07 9.45 -14.98
C ILE A 6 9.66 9.46 -14.35
N GLN A 7 9.07 8.29 -14.10
CA GLN A 7 7.86 8.21 -13.25
C GLN A 7 8.06 7.34 -11.99
N ASN A 8 9.13 6.54 -11.90
CA ASN A 8 9.40 5.70 -10.72
C ASN A 8 10.36 6.33 -9.68
N ILE A 9 10.91 7.53 -9.94
CA ILE A 9 11.80 8.23 -8.98
C ILE A 9 10.99 9.16 -8.05
N ALA A 10 9.73 9.45 -8.37
CA ALA A 10 8.94 10.43 -7.61
C ALA A 10 8.36 9.88 -6.30
N ILE A 11 8.18 8.55 -6.17
CA ILE A 11 7.41 7.97 -5.05
C ILE A 11 8.27 7.85 -3.77
N GLY A 12 9.59 7.63 -3.89
CA GLY A 12 10.50 7.61 -2.73
C GLY A 12 10.81 8.98 -2.10
N ILE A 13 10.31 10.09 -2.68
CA ILE A 13 10.65 11.46 -2.25
C ILE A 13 9.74 11.96 -1.12
N ILE A 14 8.51 11.43 -1.00
CA ILE A 14 7.54 11.92 0.00
C ILE A 14 8.02 11.60 1.43
N ALA A 15 8.60 10.41 1.64
CA ALA A 15 9.22 10.00 2.90
C ALA A 15 10.37 10.95 3.35
N VAL A 16 11.14 11.50 2.41
CA VAL A 16 12.29 12.39 2.69
C VAL A 16 11.85 13.81 3.08
N ALA A 17 10.70 14.28 2.58
CA ALA A 17 10.22 15.64 2.85
C ALA A 17 9.78 15.84 4.32
N ILE A 18 9.24 14.79 4.95
CA ILE A 18 8.81 14.80 6.37
C ILE A 18 10.00 15.01 7.31
N ILE A 19 11.13 14.42 6.96
CA ILE A 19 12.36 14.37 7.77
C ILE A 19 13.00 15.76 7.87
N VAL A 20 13.04 16.50 6.76
CA VAL A 20 13.58 17.87 6.72
C VAL A 20 12.73 18.85 7.54
N LEU A 21 11.42 18.63 7.63
CA LEU A 21 10.48 19.45 8.41
C LEU A 21 10.52 19.17 9.93
N ILE A 22 11.00 18.00 10.36
CA ILE A 22 11.16 17.66 11.79
C ILE A 22 12.43 18.35 12.36
N ILE A 23 13.51 18.39 11.58
CA ILE A 23 14.82 18.91 12.00
C ILE A 23 14.84 20.44 12.17
N SER A 24 14.11 21.19 11.34
CA SER A 24 14.25 22.65 11.23
C SER A 24 13.52 23.49 12.30
N TYR A 25 12.61 22.93 13.10
CA TYR A 25 11.75 23.72 14.00
C TYR A 25 12.23 23.80 15.48
N ASN A 26 13.20 23.00 15.92
CA ASN A 26 13.41 22.74 17.35
C ASN A 26 14.66 23.39 17.99
N TYR A 27 14.86 24.70 17.80
CA TYR A 27 15.96 25.46 18.42
C TYR A 27 15.58 26.21 19.74
N SER A 28 14.80 25.62 20.66
CA SER A 28 14.68 26.21 22.03
C SER A 28 14.12 25.25 23.10
N THR A 29 14.98 24.81 24.03
CA THR A 29 14.82 24.28 25.43
C THR A 29 13.56 23.50 25.93
N GLU A 30 13.81 22.57 26.86
CA GLU A 30 12.91 21.75 27.73
C GLU A 30 12.70 20.26 27.37
N GLN A 31 12.72 19.39 28.39
CA GLN A 31 12.79 17.91 28.37
C GLN A 31 11.70 17.23 27.52
N THR A 32 10.55 17.87 27.34
CA THR A 32 9.46 17.45 26.44
C THR A 32 9.86 17.49 24.96
N LYS A 33 10.73 18.43 24.54
CA LYS A 33 11.31 18.44 23.19
C LYS A 33 12.29 17.29 22.95
N GLN A 34 13.01 16.82 23.97
CA GLN A 34 13.91 15.67 23.80
C GLN A 34 13.14 14.37 23.53
N LYS A 35 12.01 14.15 24.22
CA LYS A 35 11.12 13.00 23.95
C LYS A 35 10.47 13.11 22.57
N GLY A 36 9.96 14.28 22.21
CA GLY A 36 9.38 14.52 20.88
C GLY A 36 10.40 14.39 19.74
N LEU A 37 11.63 14.87 19.94
CA LEU A 37 12.74 14.74 18.98
C LEU A 37 13.18 13.29 18.84
N LYS A 38 13.30 12.55 19.96
CA LYS A 38 13.62 11.12 19.95
C LYS A 38 12.57 10.34 19.18
N PHE A 39 11.29 10.52 19.51
CA PHE A 39 10.16 9.91 18.79
C PHE A 39 10.20 10.25 17.30
N GLY A 40 10.35 11.53 16.95
CA GLY A 40 10.37 11.98 15.55
C GLY A 40 11.54 11.37 14.76
N ASN A 41 12.71 11.26 15.38
CA ASN A 41 13.88 10.62 14.76
C ASN A 41 13.70 9.10 14.60
N GLU A 42 13.14 8.43 15.61
CA GLU A 42 12.87 6.98 15.55
C GLU A 42 11.82 6.66 14.47
N LEU A 43 10.74 7.43 14.41
CA LEU A 43 9.73 7.31 13.36
C LEU A 43 10.32 7.58 11.97
N ALA A 44 11.10 8.66 11.82
CA ALA A 44 11.78 8.97 10.57
C ALA A 44 12.72 7.84 10.11
N GLN A 45 13.48 7.26 11.04
CA GLN A 45 14.36 6.14 10.72
C GLN A 45 13.56 4.91 10.28
N ILE A 46 12.43 4.60 10.93
CA ILE A 46 11.56 3.50 10.51
C ILE A 46 11.05 3.74 9.07
N GLN A 47 10.57 4.94 8.75
CA GLN A 47 10.11 5.29 7.40
C GLN A 47 11.23 5.17 6.35
N GLN A 48 12.44 5.64 6.69
CA GLN A 48 13.60 5.50 5.82
C GLN A 48 13.95 4.04 5.55
N ASP A 49 13.90 3.19 6.58
CA ASP A 49 14.22 1.77 6.45
C ASP A 49 13.17 1.04 5.61
N VAL A 50 11.87 1.35 5.78
CA VAL A 50 10.79 0.87 4.90
C VAL A 50 11.08 1.25 3.44
N ALA A 51 11.33 2.53 3.18
CA ALA A 51 11.56 3.04 1.82
C ALA A 51 12.82 2.42 1.18
N ALA A 52 13.90 2.27 1.94
CA ALA A 52 15.14 1.66 1.47
C ALA A 52 14.95 0.18 1.15
N LEU A 53 14.23 -0.56 2.01
CA LEU A 53 13.95 -1.97 1.82
C LEU A 53 13.06 -2.21 0.58
N GLN A 54 12.00 -1.42 0.42
CA GLN A 54 11.13 -1.43 -0.77
C GLN A 54 11.87 -1.07 -2.06
N THR A 55 12.69 -0.01 -2.03
CA THR A 55 13.52 0.36 -3.19
C THR A 55 14.41 -0.80 -3.61
N LYS A 56 15.02 -1.49 -2.64
CA LYS A 56 15.86 -2.64 -2.91
C LYS A 56 15.04 -3.81 -3.49
N PHE A 57 13.86 -4.10 -2.94
CA PHE A 57 12.96 -5.16 -3.42
C PHE A 57 12.70 -5.10 -4.92
N TYR A 58 12.25 -3.95 -5.42
CA TYR A 58 11.99 -3.78 -6.86
C TYR A 58 13.28 -3.69 -7.69
N SER A 59 14.39 -3.23 -7.10
CA SER A 59 15.68 -3.22 -7.80
C SER A 59 16.21 -4.63 -8.08
N GLU A 60 15.99 -5.60 -7.19
CA GLU A 60 16.41 -6.99 -7.42
C GLU A 60 15.57 -7.62 -8.53
N LYS A 61 14.26 -7.30 -8.63
CA LYS A 61 13.46 -7.70 -9.80
C LYS A 61 14.02 -7.15 -11.11
N THR A 62 14.50 -5.90 -11.09
CA THR A 62 15.10 -5.26 -12.29
C THR A 62 16.39 -5.98 -12.69
N LYS A 63 17.24 -6.35 -11.73
CA LYS A 63 18.44 -7.16 -11.99
C LYS A 63 18.11 -8.52 -12.60
N LEU A 64 17.03 -9.17 -12.15
CA LEU A 64 16.56 -10.41 -12.78
C LEU A 64 16.18 -10.16 -14.25
N ASP A 65 15.44 -9.09 -14.52
CA ASP A 65 15.02 -8.74 -15.89
C ASP A 65 16.19 -8.37 -16.81
N GLU A 66 17.25 -7.80 -16.24
CA GLU A 66 18.50 -7.46 -16.94
C GLU A 66 19.43 -8.68 -17.09
N GLY A 67 19.14 -9.80 -16.42
CA GLY A 67 19.94 -11.02 -16.44
C GLY A 67 21.16 -10.99 -15.51
N ASP A 68 21.23 -10.01 -14.59
CA ASP A 68 22.32 -9.83 -13.63
C ASP A 68 22.26 -10.84 -12.47
N ILE A 69 21.07 -11.37 -12.17
CA ILE A 69 20.85 -12.41 -11.16
C ILE A 69 19.91 -13.49 -11.71
N THR A 70 19.98 -14.68 -11.11
CA THR A 70 19.07 -15.80 -11.38
C THR A 70 17.76 -15.68 -10.61
N LYS A 71 16.74 -16.45 -11.01
CA LYS A 71 15.46 -16.54 -10.29
C LYS A 71 15.68 -17.09 -8.87
N GLU A 72 16.57 -18.06 -8.71
CA GLU A 72 16.93 -18.66 -7.42
C GLU A 72 17.57 -17.63 -6.47
N GLU A 73 18.48 -16.80 -6.99
CA GLU A 73 19.09 -15.70 -6.21
C GLU A 73 18.05 -14.65 -5.79
N LEU A 74 17.11 -14.30 -6.69
CA LEU A 74 16.02 -13.38 -6.38
C LEU A 74 15.13 -13.92 -5.26
N LEU A 75 14.68 -15.18 -5.37
CA LEU A 75 13.80 -15.79 -4.37
C LEU A 75 14.47 -15.89 -3.00
N LYS A 76 15.77 -16.22 -2.96
CA LYS A 76 16.53 -16.20 -1.70
C LYS A 76 16.57 -14.80 -1.08
N TYR A 77 16.78 -13.76 -1.89
CA TYR A 77 16.72 -12.38 -1.40
C TYR A 77 15.31 -12.03 -0.88
N TYR A 78 14.26 -12.45 -1.57
CA TYR A 78 12.88 -12.21 -1.16
C TYR A 78 12.50 -12.85 0.18
N ASP A 79 13.01 -14.03 0.49
CA ASP A 79 12.84 -14.64 1.82
C ASP A 79 13.49 -13.78 2.92
N GLU A 80 14.70 -13.27 2.68
CA GLU A 80 15.38 -12.36 3.62
C GLU A 80 14.67 -11.00 3.73
N HIS A 81 14.07 -10.53 2.64
CA HIS A 81 13.33 -9.27 2.58
C HIS A 81 12.12 -9.31 3.50
N ILE A 82 11.31 -10.37 3.46
CA ILE A 82 10.14 -10.53 4.33
C ILE A 82 10.55 -10.41 5.81
N GLN A 83 11.58 -11.14 6.23
CA GLN A 83 12.06 -11.12 7.61
C GLN A 83 12.51 -9.72 8.05
N LYS A 84 13.29 -9.03 7.20
CA LYS A 84 13.75 -7.66 7.48
C LYS A 84 12.58 -6.68 7.54
N PHE A 85 11.55 -6.88 6.73
CA PHE A 85 10.36 -6.02 6.75
C PHE A 85 9.58 -6.19 8.04
N GLU A 86 9.34 -7.44 8.47
CA GLU A 86 8.70 -7.75 9.74
C GLU A 86 9.45 -7.14 10.93
N GLU A 87 10.79 -7.21 10.91
CA GLU A 87 11.63 -6.55 11.91
C GLU A 87 11.43 -5.03 11.93
N ILE A 88 11.34 -4.38 10.77
CA ILE A 88 11.06 -2.94 10.66
C ILE A 88 9.66 -2.63 11.20
N ILE A 89 8.63 -3.40 10.82
CA ILE A 89 7.25 -3.22 11.29
C ILE A 89 7.18 -3.34 12.82
N SER A 90 7.90 -4.30 13.41
CA SER A 90 7.95 -4.48 14.87
C SER A 90 8.49 -3.27 15.64
N ARG A 91 9.19 -2.33 14.97
CA ARG A 91 9.71 -1.12 15.60
C ARG A 91 8.64 -0.07 15.83
N TYR A 92 7.53 -0.09 15.09
CA TYR A 92 6.38 0.80 15.38
C TYR A 92 5.81 0.53 16.77
N ASP A 93 5.72 -0.74 17.18
CA ASP A 93 5.22 -1.14 18.51
C ASP A 93 6.13 -0.72 19.66
N LYS A 94 7.38 -0.36 19.35
CA LYS A 94 8.38 0.12 20.32
C LYS A 94 8.40 1.63 20.44
N LEU A 95 7.70 2.35 19.56
CA LEU A 95 7.58 3.80 19.64
C LEU A 95 6.75 4.18 20.86
N THR A 96 7.12 5.28 21.49
CA THR A 96 6.31 5.93 22.55
C THR A 96 5.84 7.29 22.05
N PRO A 97 4.90 7.35 21.09
CA PRO A 97 4.42 8.61 20.55
C PRO A 97 3.65 9.40 21.62
N PRO A 98 3.70 10.74 21.60
CA PRO A 98 2.69 11.54 22.29
C PRO A 98 1.30 11.22 21.73
N GLU A 99 0.27 11.29 22.58
CA GLU A 99 -1.12 10.90 22.24
C GLU A 99 -1.62 11.52 20.93
N LEU A 100 -1.30 12.80 20.68
CA LEU A 100 -1.67 13.54 19.47
C LEU A 100 -1.19 12.87 18.16
N PHE A 101 -0.09 12.12 18.21
CA PHE A 101 0.56 11.48 17.06
C PHE A 101 0.21 9.99 16.93
N GLN A 102 -0.51 9.38 17.88
CA GLN A 102 -0.80 7.94 17.85
C GLN A 102 -1.48 7.53 16.53
N SER A 103 -2.50 8.26 16.10
CA SER A 103 -3.19 7.99 14.83
C SER A 103 -2.26 7.98 13.61
N SER A 104 -1.30 8.92 13.56
CA SER A 104 -0.32 8.96 12.46
C SER A 104 0.61 7.75 12.48
N VAL A 105 1.06 7.33 13.67
CA VAL A 105 1.92 6.16 13.84
C VAL A 105 1.19 4.88 13.44
N ASP A 106 -0.08 4.74 13.84
CA ASP A 106 -0.90 3.58 13.48
C ASP A 106 -1.09 3.50 11.96
N LEU A 107 -1.36 4.63 11.28
CA LEU A 107 -1.50 4.68 9.82
C LEU A 107 -0.19 4.33 9.10
N PHE A 108 0.95 4.81 9.59
CA PHE A 108 2.25 4.43 9.05
C PHE A 108 2.55 2.94 9.22
N LYS A 109 2.18 2.36 10.37
CA LYS A 109 2.31 0.92 10.60
C LYS A 109 1.42 0.12 9.64
N ILE A 110 0.15 0.50 9.50
CA ILE A 110 -0.79 -0.14 8.56
C ILE A 110 -0.28 -0.05 7.12
N SER A 111 0.27 1.09 6.73
CA SER A 111 0.93 1.24 5.43
C SER A 111 2.03 0.19 5.26
N ALA A 112 3.00 0.14 6.19
CA ALA A 112 4.12 -0.81 6.13
C ALA A 112 3.67 -2.28 6.11
N GLU A 113 2.68 -2.66 6.92
CA GLU A 113 2.08 -4.00 6.90
C GLU A 113 1.41 -4.32 5.56
N THR A 114 0.78 -3.33 4.93
CA THR A 114 0.12 -3.48 3.62
C THR A 114 1.15 -3.58 2.49
N GLN A 115 2.26 -2.84 2.58
CA GLN A 115 3.41 -2.99 1.67
C GLN A 115 3.98 -4.43 1.74
N LEU A 116 4.16 -4.97 2.95
CA LEU A 116 4.62 -6.35 3.12
C LEU A 116 3.64 -7.38 2.51
N LYS A 117 2.32 -7.19 2.69
CA LYS A 117 1.31 -8.05 2.05
C LYS A 117 1.42 -8.00 0.52
N SER A 118 1.61 -6.80 -0.04
CA SER A 118 1.84 -6.60 -1.46
C SER A 118 3.07 -7.36 -1.95
N ASP A 119 4.18 -7.29 -1.20
CA ASP A 119 5.42 -7.99 -1.55
C ASP A 119 5.23 -9.51 -1.54
N ILE A 120 4.50 -10.06 -0.56
CA ILE A 120 4.20 -11.49 -0.48
C ILE A 120 3.41 -11.96 -1.71
N GLU A 121 2.38 -11.22 -2.11
CA GLU A 121 1.61 -11.51 -3.33
C GLU A 121 2.47 -11.36 -4.60
N PHE A 122 3.38 -10.38 -4.63
CA PHE A 122 4.33 -10.22 -5.72
C PHE A 122 5.27 -11.43 -5.83
N ILE A 123 5.82 -11.89 -4.70
CA ILE A 123 6.69 -13.09 -4.64
C ILE A 123 5.92 -14.33 -5.11
N SER A 124 4.66 -14.44 -4.71
CA SER A 124 3.76 -15.52 -5.17
C SER A 124 3.62 -15.51 -6.70
N TRP A 125 3.38 -14.34 -7.30
CA TRP A 125 3.33 -14.19 -8.76
C TRP A 125 4.66 -14.57 -9.42
N ILE A 126 5.81 -14.10 -8.91
CA ILE A 126 7.13 -14.47 -9.46
C ILE A 126 7.36 -15.98 -9.40
N THR A 127 6.90 -16.62 -8.32
CA THR A 127 7.09 -18.05 -8.10
C THR A 127 6.19 -18.88 -9.02
N THR A 128 4.90 -18.53 -9.10
CA THR A 128 3.85 -19.37 -9.68
C THR A 128 3.37 -18.93 -11.06
N GLY A 129 3.54 -17.65 -11.41
CA GLY A 129 2.91 -17.03 -12.57
C GLY A 129 1.42 -16.69 -12.38
N ASP A 130 0.88 -16.74 -11.16
CA ASP A 130 -0.52 -16.38 -10.88
C ASP A 130 -0.76 -14.87 -11.05
N GLU A 131 -1.40 -14.49 -12.16
CA GLU A 131 -1.77 -13.10 -12.44
C GLU A 131 -2.77 -12.53 -11.43
N ALA A 132 -3.57 -13.34 -10.74
CA ALA A 132 -4.43 -12.86 -9.68
C ALA A 132 -3.61 -12.37 -8.47
N ALA A 133 -2.50 -13.05 -8.14
CA ALA A 133 -1.55 -12.58 -7.13
C ALA A 133 -0.92 -11.25 -7.53
N LYS A 134 -0.59 -11.07 -8.81
CA LYS A 134 -0.08 -9.79 -9.30
C LYS A 134 -1.08 -8.64 -9.12
N ILE A 135 -2.35 -8.88 -9.45
CA ILE A 135 -3.43 -7.88 -9.26
C ILE A 135 -3.61 -7.55 -7.78
N ARG A 136 -3.58 -8.54 -6.88
CA ARG A 136 -3.66 -8.32 -5.42
C ARG A 136 -2.49 -7.47 -4.94
N SER A 137 -1.27 -7.81 -5.35
CA SER A 137 -0.05 -7.05 -5.04
C SER A 137 -0.18 -5.58 -5.48
N ASP A 138 -0.58 -5.33 -6.73
CA ASP A 138 -0.74 -3.97 -7.27
C ASP A 138 -1.84 -3.17 -6.57
N THR A 139 -2.89 -3.84 -6.12
CA THR A 139 -3.97 -3.20 -5.34
C THR A 139 -3.47 -2.82 -3.95
N GLN A 140 -2.81 -3.74 -3.26
CA GLN A 140 -2.30 -3.53 -1.91
C GLN A 140 -1.22 -2.46 -1.85
N ILE A 141 -0.34 -2.34 -2.84
CA ILE A 141 0.68 -1.27 -2.84
C ILE A 141 0.04 0.11 -2.98
N GLN A 142 -1.06 0.23 -3.74
CA GLN A 142 -1.81 1.49 -3.83
C GLN A 142 -2.48 1.83 -2.50
N GLU A 143 -3.11 0.86 -1.84
CA GLU A 143 -3.70 1.02 -0.51
C GLU A 143 -2.65 1.43 0.53
N ALA A 144 -1.47 0.82 0.48
CA ALA A 144 -0.37 1.18 1.37
C ALA A 144 0.02 2.67 1.24
N TYR A 145 0.10 3.19 0.01
CA TYR A 145 0.39 4.61 -0.21
C TYR A 145 -0.76 5.53 0.23
N GLU A 146 -2.01 5.08 0.15
CA GLU A 146 -3.15 5.81 0.72
C GLU A 146 -3.01 5.93 2.25
N TYR A 147 -2.71 4.82 2.94
CA TYR A 147 -2.45 4.85 4.38
C TYR A 147 -1.25 5.72 4.76
N GLU A 148 -0.17 5.68 3.98
CA GLU A 148 0.99 6.53 4.21
C GLU A 148 0.60 8.01 4.11
N ASN A 149 -0.08 8.40 3.03
CA ASN A 149 -0.56 9.78 2.84
C ASN A 149 -1.49 10.25 3.95
N LEU A 150 -2.40 9.39 4.43
CA LEU A 150 -3.24 9.70 5.58
C LEU A 150 -2.41 9.88 6.85
N GLY A 151 -1.42 9.01 7.10
CA GLY A 151 -0.49 9.14 8.22
C GLY A 151 0.25 10.47 8.19
N LEU A 152 0.63 10.94 7.00
CA LEU A 152 1.26 12.24 6.80
C LEU A 152 0.35 13.41 7.13
N MET A 153 -0.90 13.35 6.68
CA MET A 153 -1.89 14.37 6.99
C MET A 153 -2.14 14.46 8.49
N GLU A 154 -2.33 13.31 9.16
CA GLU A 154 -2.50 13.25 10.62
C GLU A 154 -1.28 13.80 11.36
N PHE A 155 -0.08 13.43 10.93
CA PHE A 155 1.16 13.93 11.53
C PHE A 155 1.29 15.44 11.40
N GLN A 156 0.96 16.02 10.25
CA GLN A 156 0.99 17.46 10.01
C GLN A 156 -0.07 18.21 10.82
N SER A 157 -1.28 17.67 10.91
CA SER A 157 -2.37 18.22 11.73
C SER A 157 -2.02 18.23 13.22
N ALA A 158 -1.44 17.13 13.72
CA ALA A 158 -0.94 17.05 15.09
C ALA A 158 0.19 18.04 15.36
N LYS A 159 1.12 18.22 14.41
CA LYS A 159 2.22 19.19 14.52
C LYS A 159 1.75 20.64 14.57
N THR A 160 0.69 20.99 13.84
CA THR A 160 0.16 22.36 13.76
C THR A 160 -0.83 22.69 14.88
N GLY A 161 -1.19 21.73 15.74
CA GLY A 161 -2.14 21.92 16.83
C GLY A 161 -3.59 22.11 16.35
N ILE A 162 -3.91 21.77 15.09
CA ILE A 162 -5.23 21.97 14.47
C ILE A 162 -6.24 20.87 14.89
N LYS A 163 -5.96 20.10 15.96
CA LYS A 163 -6.98 19.23 16.57
C LYS A 163 -7.87 20.07 17.48
N ASN A 164 -8.95 20.64 16.93
CA ASN A 164 -10.10 21.04 17.72
C ASN A 164 -10.71 19.77 18.32
N TYR A 165 -10.48 19.56 19.62
CA TYR A 165 -11.00 18.45 20.41
C TYR A 165 -12.48 18.62 20.70
N ASP A 166 -13.32 18.47 19.68
CA ASP A 166 -14.78 18.36 19.83
C ASP A 166 -15.32 17.28 18.86
N GLU A 167 -14.75 16.08 18.86
CA GLU A 167 -15.48 14.85 18.51
C GLU A 167 -14.70 13.59 18.93
N PRO A 168 -15.34 12.63 19.63
CA PRO A 168 -14.73 11.37 20.02
C PRO A 168 -14.92 10.34 18.90
N GLU A 169 -14.24 10.50 17.77
CA GLU A 169 -14.15 9.43 16.77
C GLU A 169 -12.72 8.90 16.73
N LYS A 170 -12.53 7.71 17.33
CA LYS A 170 -11.45 6.83 16.90
C LYS A 170 -11.63 6.64 15.39
N PHE A 171 -10.67 7.14 14.61
CA PHE A 171 -10.68 7.03 13.16
C PHE A 171 -10.92 5.58 12.72
N LEU A 172 -12.04 5.37 12.04
CA LEU A 172 -12.29 4.18 11.24
C LEU A 172 -11.66 4.45 9.88
N ALA A 173 -10.85 3.51 9.37
CA ALA A 173 -10.31 3.59 8.01
C ALA A 173 -11.46 3.93 7.03
N PRO A 174 -11.24 4.75 5.98
CA PRO A 174 -12.31 5.19 5.11
C PRO A 174 -12.84 3.98 4.34
N ASP A 175 -13.89 3.39 4.90
CA ASP A 175 -14.68 2.29 4.37
C ASP A 175 -15.10 2.57 2.91
N ASN A 176 -15.31 3.85 2.60
CA ASN A 176 -15.71 4.31 1.28
C ASN A 176 -14.67 4.04 0.18
N THR A 177 -13.36 4.11 0.43
CA THR A 177 -12.36 3.89 -0.65
C THR A 177 -12.27 2.42 -1.02
N ILE A 178 -12.29 1.52 -0.02
CA ILE A 178 -12.28 0.07 -0.23
C ILE A 178 -13.61 -0.37 -0.84
N LYS A 179 -14.75 0.15 -0.35
CA LYS A 179 -16.06 -0.09 -0.97
C LYS A 179 -16.08 0.32 -2.43
N GLN A 180 -15.56 1.50 -2.77
CA GLN A 180 -15.51 1.97 -4.16
C GLN A 180 -14.59 1.11 -5.02
N LYS A 181 -13.43 0.66 -4.51
CA LYS A 181 -12.53 -0.26 -5.23
C LYS A 181 -13.15 -1.63 -5.46
N VAL A 182 -13.78 -2.22 -4.44
CA VAL A 182 -14.48 -3.52 -4.55
C VAL A 182 -15.65 -3.42 -5.53
N ILE A 183 -16.41 -2.32 -5.50
CA ILE A 183 -17.45 -2.03 -6.49
C ILE A 183 -16.82 -1.93 -7.88
N GLN A 184 -15.74 -1.16 -8.06
CA GLN A 184 -15.09 -0.97 -9.35
C GLN A 184 -14.54 -2.28 -9.93
N ILE A 185 -13.93 -3.13 -9.11
CA ILE A 185 -13.41 -4.43 -9.54
C ILE A 185 -14.57 -5.34 -9.97
N SER A 186 -15.67 -5.37 -9.22
CA SER A 186 -16.87 -6.13 -9.61
C SER A 186 -17.47 -5.64 -10.93
N GLU A 187 -17.52 -4.32 -11.14
CA GLU A 187 -18.00 -3.75 -12.42
C GLU A 187 -17.07 -4.09 -13.59
N ASN A 188 -15.74 -4.11 -13.37
CA ASN A 188 -14.79 -4.55 -14.38
C ASN A 188 -14.97 -6.05 -14.72
N MET A 189 -15.22 -6.90 -13.71
CA MET A 189 -15.50 -8.33 -13.92
C MET A 189 -16.77 -8.54 -14.74
N LYS A 190 -17.85 -7.80 -14.44
CA LYS A 190 -19.09 -7.85 -15.22
C LYS A 190 -18.91 -7.37 -16.66
N SER A 191 -18.18 -6.27 -16.83
CA SER A 191 -17.85 -5.77 -18.18
C SER A 191 -17.07 -6.81 -18.98
N LYS A 192 -16.20 -7.59 -18.34
CA LYS A 192 -15.51 -8.71 -19.00
C LYS A 192 -16.48 -9.83 -19.38
N CYS A 193 -17.46 -10.18 -18.53
CA CYS A 193 -18.51 -11.13 -18.88
C CYS A 193 -19.29 -10.65 -20.12
N ASP A 194 -19.62 -9.36 -20.20
CA ASP A 194 -20.28 -8.79 -21.38
C ASP A 194 -19.43 -8.96 -22.64
N VAL A 195 -18.13 -8.65 -22.58
CA VAL A 195 -17.22 -8.79 -23.73
C VAL A 195 -17.06 -10.25 -24.16
N GLU A 196 -17.08 -11.18 -23.22
CA GLU A 196 -16.81 -12.60 -23.48
C GLU A 196 -18.02 -13.34 -24.05
N TYR A 197 -19.24 -13.01 -23.59
CA TYR A 197 -20.44 -13.79 -23.90
C TYR A 197 -21.49 -13.05 -24.74
N LYS A 198 -21.42 -11.71 -24.84
CA LYS A 198 -22.30 -10.94 -25.74
C LYS A 198 -21.59 -10.62 -27.05
N ASN A 199 -22.36 -10.55 -28.13
CA ASN A 199 -21.87 -10.13 -29.43
C ASN A 199 -21.73 -8.60 -29.53
N GLU A 200 -21.26 -8.10 -30.67
CA GLU A 200 -21.03 -6.66 -30.92
C GLU A 200 -22.31 -5.81 -30.82
N SER A 201 -23.50 -6.43 -30.96
CA SER A 201 -24.80 -5.80 -30.78
C SER A 201 -25.30 -5.84 -29.32
N GLY A 202 -24.55 -6.48 -28.41
CA GLY A 202 -24.93 -6.67 -27.01
C GLY A 202 -25.90 -7.83 -26.77
N GLU A 203 -26.10 -8.71 -27.76
CA GLU A 203 -27.03 -9.84 -27.70
C GLU A 203 -26.30 -11.17 -27.47
N PHE A 204 -27.04 -12.19 -27.01
CA PHE A 204 -26.52 -13.54 -26.84
C PHE A 204 -26.67 -14.35 -28.14
N ASN A 205 -25.63 -15.11 -28.48
CA ASN A 205 -25.65 -15.94 -29.69
C ASN A 205 -26.38 -17.28 -29.49
N SER A 206 -26.65 -17.66 -28.24
CA SER A 206 -27.37 -18.88 -27.86
C SER A 206 -27.84 -18.84 -26.40
N ASP A 207 -28.81 -19.68 -26.06
CA ASP A 207 -29.25 -19.90 -24.67
C ASP A 207 -28.10 -20.36 -23.77
N GLN A 208 -27.15 -21.12 -24.32
CA GLN A 208 -25.97 -21.59 -23.59
C GLN A 208 -25.05 -20.42 -23.20
N THR A 209 -24.79 -19.49 -24.12
CA THR A 209 -23.99 -18.29 -23.84
C THR A 209 -24.69 -17.34 -22.86
N GLU A 210 -26.03 -17.32 -22.84
CA GLU A 210 -26.80 -16.55 -21.86
C GLU A 210 -26.64 -17.15 -20.44
N ILE A 211 -26.72 -18.48 -20.30
CA ILE A 211 -26.50 -19.17 -19.03
C ILE A 211 -25.06 -18.96 -18.53
N GLU A 212 -24.07 -19.04 -19.40
CA GLU A 212 -22.65 -18.83 -19.06
C GLU A 212 -22.39 -17.39 -18.63
N TRP A 213 -22.94 -16.41 -19.35
CA TRP A 213 -22.92 -15.01 -18.95
C TRP A 213 -23.54 -14.80 -17.57
N PHE A 214 -24.70 -15.43 -17.31
CA PHE A 214 -25.40 -15.32 -16.04
C PHE A 214 -24.57 -15.88 -14.88
N ASN A 215 -23.88 -17.00 -15.09
CA ASN A 215 -22.96 -17.56 -14.10
C ASN A 215 -21.76 -16.64 -13.83
N CYS A 216 -21.11 -16.15 -14.89
CA CYS A 216 -19.99 -15.19 -14.79
C CYS A 216 -20.39 -13.92 -14.03
N PHE A 217 -21.57 -13.37 -14.35
CA PHE A 217 -22.09 -12.17 -13.70
C PHE A 217 -22.39 -12.42 -12.21
N ASN A 218 -22.97 -13.58 -11.88
CA ASN A 218 -23.25 -13.95 -10.50
C ASN A 218 -21.96 -14.18 -9.69
N GLU A 219 -20.91 -14.70 -10.31
CA GLU A 219 -19.60 -14.82 -9.67
C GLU A 219 -19.01 -13.44 -9.35
N ALA A 220 -19.11 -12.46 -10.25
CA ALA A 220 -18.68 -11.09 -10.01
C ALA A 220 -19.49 -10.40 -8.88
N GLU A 221 -20.79 -10.67 -8.79
CA GLU A 221 -21.64 -10.19 -7.70
C GLU A 221 -21.34 -10.88 -6.37
N LYS A 222 -21.10 -12.19 -6.39
CA LYS A 222 -20.72 -12.95 -5.21
C LYS A 222 -19.36 -12.48 -4.68
N TRP A 223 -18.37 -12.32 -5.56
CA TRP A 223 -17.07 -11.78 -5.22
C TRP A 223 -17.19 -10.41 -4.55
N LYS A 224 -17.99 -9.50 -5.11
CA LYS A 224 -18.26 -8.20 -4.50
C LYS A 224 -18.81 -8.34 -3.08
N LYS A 225 -19.82 -9.19 -2.86
CA LYS A 225 -20.42 -9.41 -1.53
C LYS A 225 -19.42 -9.98 -0.53
N ASP A 226 -18.58 -10.90 -0.97
CA ASP A 226 -17.59 -11.57 -0.11
C ASP A 226 -16.43 -10.63 0.29
N HIS A 227 -16.23 -9.52 -0.44
CA HIS A 227 -15.10 -8.60 -0.27
C HIS A 227 -15.51 -7.16 0.12
N LEU A 228 -16.82 -6.87 0.22
CA LEU A 228 -17.31 -5.60 0.75
C LEU A 228 -17.14 -5.56 2.29
N PRO A 229 -16.54 -4.50 2.87
CA PRO A 229 -16.43 -4.32 4.31
C PRO A 229 -17.76 -4.03 5.04
#